data_AF-A0A1F3B3Q4-F1
#
_entry.id   AF-A0A1F3B3Q4-F1
#
_cell.length_a   1.000
_cell.length_b   1.000
_cell.length_c   1.000
_cell.angle_alpha   90.00
_cell.angle_beta   90.00
_cell.angle_gamma   90.00
#
_symmetry.space_group_name_H-M   'P 1'
#
loop_
_entity.id
_entity.type
_entity.pdbx_description
1 polymer ?
#
loop_
_entity_poly.entity_id
_entity_poly.type
_entity_poly.pdbx_seq_one_letter_code
_entity_poly.pdbx_strand_id
1 'polypeptide(L)'
;MAGTLFGGKKPRIVEINGVPIEAELNPFMLFVCNQDKPGFIGSLGVTLGNAGVNIASFNLGRTAPGADAIALVSLDQVVGADVLEKVRALPHVTQVMPLRF
;
A
#
# COMPACT_ATOMS: atom_id res chain seq x y z
N MET A 1 16.26 2.72 -7.90
CA MET A 1 15.97 1.53 -8.75
C MET A 1 15.50 0.42 -7.84
N ALA A 2 14.35 -0.19 -8.09
CA ALA A 2 13.85 -1.36 -7.34
C ALA A 2 13.93 -2.61 -8.23
N GLY A 3 14.47 -3.70 -7.69
CA GLY A 3 14.71 -4.96 -8.41
C GLY A 3 13.65 -6.02 -8.12
N THR A 4 13.26 -6.77 -9.15
CA THR A 4 12.31 -7.89 -9.07
C THR A 4 13.07 -9.21 -8.88
N LEU A 5 12.71 -10.03 -7.89
CA LEU A 5 13.26 -11.39 -7.76
C LEU A 5 12.37 -12.38 -8.54
N PHE A 6 12.94 -13.04 -9.55
CA PHE A 6 12.28 -14.12 -10.30
C PHE A 6 12.52 -15.46 -9.59
N GLY A 7 11.68 -15.77 -8.61
CA GLY A 7 11.74 -17.01 -7.84
C GLY A 7 10.34 -17.54 -7.48
N GLY A 8 9.50 -17.78 -8.48
CA GLY A 8 8.13 -18.28 -8.31
C GLY A 8 7.22 -17.82 -9.45
N LYS A 9 6.13 -18.55 -9.73
CA LYS A 9 5.21 -18.34 -10.88
C LYS A 9 4.52 -16.96 -10.95
N LYS A 10 4.77 -16.04 -10.01
CA LYS A 10 4.16 -14.70 -9.96
C LYS A 10 5.20 -13.65 -9.58
N PRO A 11 5.20 -12.48 -10.26
CA PRO A 11 6.18 -11.44 -9.99
C PRO A 11 5.89 -10.75 -8.64
N ARG A 12 6.96 -10.45 -7.89
CA ARG A 12 6.90 -9.86 -6.53
C ARG A 12 7.75 -8.60 -6.43
N ILE A 13 7.25 -7.62 -5.71
CA ILE A 13 8.02 -6.48 -5.22
C ILE A 13 8.68 -6.94 -3.91
N VAL A 14 9.99 -6.74 -3.79
CA VAL A 14 10.79 -7.13 -2.60
C VAL A 14 11.41 -5.93 -1.87
N GLU A 15 11.49 -4.78 -2.54
CA GLU A 15 12.01 -3.54 -1.99
C GLU A 15 11.45 -2.33 -2.74
N ILE A 16 11.16 -1.24 -2.03
CA ILE A 16 10.90 0.07 -2.63
C ILE A 16 11.72 1.13 -1.90
N ASN A 17 12.55 1.88 -2.62
CA ASN A 17 13.37 2.97 -2.08
C ASN A 17 14.20 2.57 -0.84
N GLY A 18 14.78 1.36 -0.83
CA GLY A 18 15.55 0.86 0.32
C GLY A 18 14.70 0.36 1.50
N VAL A 19 13.37 0.37 1.37
CA VAL A 19 12.45 -0.22 2.35
C VAL A 19 12.17 -1.67 1.92
N PRO A 20 12.53 -2.68 2.73
CA PRO A 20 12.23 -4.06 2.42
C PRO A 20 10.71 -4.28 2.54
N ILE A 21 10.09 -4.83 1.49
CA ILE A 21 8.65 -5.10 1.44
C ILE A 21 8.39 -6.24 0.48
N GLU A 22 7.66 -7.26 0.90
CA GLU A 22 7.33 -8.40 0.04
C GLU A 22 5.85 -8.35 -0.36
N ALA A 23 5.56 -8.06 -1.63
CA ALA A 23 4.19 -8.00 -2.13
C ALA A 23 4.08 -8.66 -3.51
N GLU A 24 3.06 -9.50 -3.71
CA GLU A 24 2.70 -9.99 -5.04
C GLU A 24 2.07 -8.85 -5.87
N LEU A 25 2.44 -8.77 -7.15
CA LEU A 25 1.83 -7.82 -8.07
C LEU A 25 0.37 -8.17 -8.33
N ASN A 26 -0.50 -7.16 -8.25
CA ASN A 26 -1.93 -7.25 -8.48
C ASN A 26 -2.36 -6.10 -9.43
N PRO A 27 -3.35 -6.31 -10.34
CA PRO A 27 -3.85 -5.26 -11.24
C PRO A 27 -4.37 -4.00 -10.54
N PHE A 28 -4.87 -4.14 -9.31
CA PHE A 28 -5.37 -3.03 -8.50
C PHE A 28 -4.56 -2.95 -7.21
N MET A 29 -3.60 -2.03 -7.20
CA MET A 29 -2.78 -1.79 -6.01
C MET A 29 -2.80 -0.33 -5.61
N LEU A 30 -2.73 -0.08 -4.31
CA LEU A 30 -2.44 1.22 -3.72
C LEU A 30 -1.05 1.19 -3.11
N PHE A 31 -0.23 2.13 -3.56
CA PHE A 31 1.01 2.49 -2.92
C PHE A 31 0.74 3.65 -1.96
N VAL A 32 1.06 3.47 -0.68
CA VAL A 32 0.90 4.49 0.34
C VAL A 32 2.22 4.67 1.09
N CYS A 33 2.73 5.89 1.13
CA CYS A 33 3.76 6.26 2.10
C CYS A 33 3.08 6.85 3.33
N ASN A 34 3.49 6.40 4.51
CA ASN A 34 2.95 6.89 5.76
C ASN A 34 4.03 6.96 6.84
N GLN A 35 3.78 7.73 7.90
CA GLN A 35 4.56 7.62 9.13
C GLN A 35 4.03 6.41 9.92
N ASP A 36 4.91 5.56 10.41
CA ASP A 36 4.58 4.34 11.16
C ASP A 36 4.07 4.68 12.57
N LYS A 37 2.82 5.19 12.64
CA LYS A 37 2.14 5.58 13.86
C LYS A 37 0.87 4.74 14.07
N PRO A 38 0.49 4.48 15.33
CA PRO A 38 -0.75 3.79 15.65
C PRO A 38 -1.97 4.46 15.00
N GLY A 39 -2.89 3.64 14.49
CA GLY A 39 -4.14 4.10 13.89
C GLY A 39 -4.16 4.10 12.36
N PHE A 40 -3.02 4.22 11.68
CA PHE A 40 -2.98 4.30 10.20
C PHE A 40 -3.65 3.09 9.51
N ILE A 41 -3.25 1.86 9.85
CA ILE A 41 -3.80 0.64 9.22
C ILE A 41 -5.32 0.55 9.45
N GLY A 42 -5.78 0.88 10.66
CA GLY A 42 -7.20 0.89 10.99
C GLY A 42 -7.97 1.94 10.20
N SER A 43 -7.48 3.18 10.14
CA SER A 43 -8.10 4.26 9.39
C SER A 43 -8.16 3.96 7.88
N LEU A 44 -7.11 3.34 7.33
CA LEU A 44 -7.07 2.92 5.93
C LEU A 44 -8.08 1.81 5.65
N GLY A 45 -8.12 0.77 6.49
CA GLY A 45 -9.10 -0.32 6.37
C GLY A 45 -10.54 0.17 6.47
N VAL A 46 -10.84 1.06 7.43
CA VAL A 46 -12.17 1.68 7.57
C VAL A 46 -12.52 2.52 6.35
N THR A 47 -11.59 3.31 5.81
CA THR A 47 -11.83 4.16 4.64
C THR A 47 -12.18 3.34 3.41
N LEU A 48 -11.42 2.27 3.15
CA LEU A 48 -11.67 1.35 2.04
C LEU A 48 -12.96 0.54 2.26
N GLY A 49 -13.19 0.03 3.48
CA GLY A 49 -14.40 -0.71 3.83
C GLY A 49 -15.67 0.13 3.70
N ASN A 50 -15.65 1.40 4.13
CA ASN A 50 -16.77 2.34 3.97
C ASN A 50 -17.06 2.65 2.50
N ALA A 51 -16.06 2.52 1.62
CA ALA A 51 -16.21 2.65 0.18
C ALA A 51 -16.62 1.32 -0.50
N GLY A 52 -16.82 0.25 0.25
CA GLY A 52 -17.13 -1.08 -0.28
C GLY A 52 -15.96 -1.72 -1.04
N VAL A 53 -14.73 -1.31 -0.75
CA VAL A 53 -13.51 -1.82 -1.39
C VAL A 53 -12.88 -2.91 -0.54
N ASN A 54 -12.74 -4.11 -1.09
CA ASN A 54 -12.09 -5.21 -0.39
C ASN A 54 -10.57 -5.15 -0.53
N ILE A 55 -9.86 -5.57 0.52
CA ILE A 55 -8.40 -5.66 0.55
C ILE A 55 -7.99 -7.11 0.34
N ALA A 56 -7.35 -7.40 -0.79
CA ALA A 56 -6.84 -8.73 -1.12
C ALA A 56 -5.55 -9.06 -0.36
N SER A 57 -4.66 -8.08 -0.22
CA SER A 57 -3.46 -8.21 0.60
C SER A 57 -2.96 -6.86 1.10
N PHE A 58 -2.28 -6.88 2.25
CA PHE A 58 -1.71 -5.70 2.88
C PHE A 58 -0.28 -6.01 3.29
N ASN A 59 0.68 -5.30 2.69
CA ASN A 59 2.10 -5.46 2.97
C ASN A 59 2.66 -4.14 3.46
N LEU A 60 3.34 -4.15 4.60
CA LEU A 60 3.95 -2.95 5.21
C LEU A 60 5.45 -3.17 5.32
N GLY A 61 6.22 -2.30 4.68
CA GLY A 61 7.65 -2.19 4.84
C GLY A 61 8.00 -0.95 5.66
N ARG A 62 8.99 -1.06 6.55
CA ARG A 62 9.56 0.08 7.28
C ARG A 62 11.05 -0.17 7.51
N THR A 63 11.86 0.88 7.51
CA THR A 63 13.30 0.77 7.79
C THR A 63 13.58 0.65 9.29
N ALA A 64 12.81 1.35 10.11
CA ALA A 64 12.86 1.28 11.56
C ALA A 64 11.47 1.55 12.17
N PRO A 65 11.18 1.06 13.39
CA PRO A 65 9.96 1.41 14.10
C PRO A 65 9.80 2.92 14.25
N GLY A 66 8.64 3.47 13.86
CA GLY A 66 8.35 4.91 13.96
C GLY A 66 8.98 5.78 12.87
N ALA A 67 9.74 5.19 11.94
CA ALA A 67 10.22 5.88 10.74
C ALA A 67 9.13 5.92 9.65
N ASP A 68 9.48 6.44 8.49
CA ASP A 68 8.62 6.34 7.31
C ASP A 68 8.44 4.86 6.91
N ALA A 69 7.20 4.54 6.56
CA ALA A 69 6.76 3.24 6.12
C ALA A 69 6.11 3.33 4.74
N ILE A 70 6.14 2.20 4.05
CA ILE A 70 5.50 1.99 2.77
C ILE A 70 4.47 0.87 2.96
N ALA A 71 3.22 1.17 2.66
CA ALA A 71 2.16 0.18 2.55
C ALA A 71 1.84 -0.08 1.08
N LEU A 72 1.89 -1.35 0.68
CA LEU A 72 1.37 -1.86 -0.57
C LEU A 72 0.09 -2.63 -0.28
N VAL A 73 -1.02 -2.11 -0.78
CA VAL A 73 -2.34 -2.69 -0.57
C VAL A 73 -2.88 -3.16 -1.91
N SER A 74 -3.08 -4.47 -2.05
CA SER A 74 -3.76 -5.03 -3.22
C SER A 74 -5.25 -5.06 -2.96
N LEU A 75 -6.03 -4.72 -3.97
CA LEU A 75 -7.48 -4.56 -3.91
C LEU A 75 -8.15 -5.44 -4.96
N ASP A 76 -9.43 -5.72 -4.78
CA ASP A 76 -10.20 -6.52 -5.74
C ASP A 76 -10.83 -5.67 -6.86
N GLN A 77 -10.79 -4.34 -6.74
CA GLN A 77 -11.43 -3.43 -7.69
C GLN A 77 -10.64 -2.12 -7.87
N VAL A 78 -10.99 -1.40 -8.93
CA VAL A 78 -10.49 -0.05 -9.17
C VAL A 78 -11.04 0.90 -8.11
N VAL A 79 -10.15 1.71 -7.55
CA VAL A 79 -10.49 2.78 -6.60
C VAL A 79 -10.77 4.07 -7.34
N GLY A 80 -11.90 4.70 -7.04
CA GLY A 80 -12.28 6.01 -7.56
C GLY A 80 -11.43 7.15 -6.98
N ALA A 81 -11.43 8.29 -7.67
CA ALA A 81 -10.70 9.47 -7.23
C ALA A 81 -11.19 9.98 -5.86
N ASP A 82 -12.48 9.83 -5.56
CA ASP A 82 -13.08 10.21 -4.29
C ASP A 82 -12.53 9.41 -3.10
N VAL A 83 -12.32 8.10 -3.28
CA VAL A 83 -11.73 7.23 -2.26
C VAL A 83 -10.25 7.51 -2.12
N LEU A 84 -9.52 7.72 -3.23
CA LEU A 84 -8.11 8.11 -3.20
C LEU A 84 -7.89 9.40 -2.40
N GLU A 85 -8.74 10.41 -2.59
CA GLU A 85 -8.65 11.67 -1.84
C GLU A 85 -8.96 11.47 -0.34
N LYS A 86 -9.93 10.61 0.01
CA LYS A 86 -10.17 10.24 1.41
C LYS A 86 -8.95 9.55 2.04
N VAL A 87 -8.31 8.64 1.31
CA VAL A 87 -7.08 7.96 1.78
C VAL A 87 -5.94 8.96 1.92
N ARG A 88 -5.80 9.91 0.99
CA ARG A 88 -4.79 10.98 1.04
C ARG A 88 -5.01 11.93 2.22
N ALA A 89 -6.25 12.16 2.62
CA ALA A 89 -6.62 12.99 3.76
C ALA A 89 -6.42 12.28 5.11
N LEU A 90 -6.05 11.00 5.13
CA LEU A 90 -5.81 10.28 6.39
C LEU A 90 -4.62 10.86 7.14
N PRO A 91 -4.68 10.88 8.48
CA PRO A 91 -3.55 11.28 9.29
C PRO A 91 -2.36 10.36 9.00
N HIS A 92 -1.16 10.95 8.98
CA HIS A 92 0.10 10.25 8.78
C HIS A 92 0.37 9.73 7.36
N VAL A 93 -0.56 9.90 6.42
CA VAL A 93 -0.32 9.62 5.00
C VAL A 93 0.44 10.77 4.38
N THR A 94 1.56 10.47 3.73
CA THR A 94 2.39 11.46 3.02
C THR A 94 2.19 11.37 1.51
N GLN A 95 1.95 10.17 0.99
CA GLN A 95 1.72 9.95 -0.43
C GLN A 95 0.78 8.77 -0.66
N VAL A 96 -0.09 8.89 -1.66
CA VAL A 96 -0.95 7.80 -2.14
C VAL A 96 -0.86 7.80 -3.66
N MET A 97 -0.63 6.63 -4.25
CA MET A 97 -0.62 6.45 -5.69
C MET A 97 -1.29 5.12 -6.07
N PRO A 98 -2.29 5.13 -6.96
CA PRO A 98 -2.77 3.90 -7.55
C PRO A 98 -1.70 3.33 -8.49
N LEU A 99 -1.41 2.05 -8.35
CA LEU A 99 -0.55 1.29 -9.25
C LEU A 99 -1.42 0.39 -10.12
N ARG A 100 -1.10 0.38 -11.42
CA ARG A 100 -1.71 -0.51 -12.41
C ARG A 100 -0.59 -1.15 -13.21
N PHE A 101 -0.74 -2.44 -13.50
CA PHE A 101 0.22 -3.27 -14.23
C PHE A 101 -0.49 -3.95 -15.39
#